data_AF-A0A2N5LEY7-F1
#
_entry.id   AF-A0A2N5LEY7-F1
#
_cell.length_a   1.000
_cell.length_b   1.000
_cell.length_c   1.000
_cell.angle_alpha   90.00
_cell.angle_beta   90.00
_cell.angle_gamma   90.00
#
_symmetry.space_group_name_H-M   'P 1'
#
loop_
_entity.id
_entity.type
_entity.pdbx_description
1 polymer ?
#
loop_
_entity_poly.entity_id
_entity_poly.type
_entity_poly.pdbx_seq_one_letter_code
_entity_poly.pdbx_strand_id
1 'polypeptide(L)'
;MSKFYTVDRSNNIDQNMVFSLQKNYSDHKIWTVQDIYDEEDAIARIEQLYPEGLSFHGIQYLIKECLVIFKNMTREPLPLAPTTPMIEAVFELVRRNEFPQLPSRLQSMFAWCNLDDAREFNSSLGDKHSIFEVEIKNAFIADQKLLYLGGSVIGTYEMARKYWSGDRSNNCKLEAVIPLPAVIGNKV
;
A
#
# COMPACT_ATOMS: atom_id res chain seq x y z
N MET A 1 21.98 -6.69 -36.77
CA MET A 1 21.60 -6.02 -35.50
C MET A 1 20.61 -4.94 -35.82
N SER A 2 19.49 -4.91 -35.10
CA SER A 2 18.54 -3.79 -35.19
C SER A 2 19.12 -2.59 -34.43
N LYS A 3 18.98 -1.39 -35.00
CA LYS A 3 19.34 -0.14 -34.33
C LYS A 3 18.06 0.56 -33.88
N PHE A 4 18.10 1.11 -32.68
CA PHE A 4 17.04 1.92 -32.10
C PHE A 4 17.63 3.26 -31.64
N TYR A 5 16.78 4.25 -31.44
CA TYR A 5 17.18 5.63 -31.12
C TYR A 5 16.56 6.03 -29.79
N THR A 6 17.33 6.67 -28.92
CA THR A 6 16.87 7.23 -27.66
C THR A 6 17.17 8.72 -27.62
N VAL A 7 16.38 9.48 -26.86
CA VAL A 7 16.59 10.90 -26.63
C VAL A 7 17.05 11.07 -25.19
N ASP A 8 18.23 11.65 -25.00
CA ASP A 8 18.71 11.98 -23.67
C ASP A 8 18.02 13.25 -23.15
N ARG A 9 16.97 13.05 -22.35
CA ARG A 9 16.23 14.14 -21.71
C ARG A 9 16.97 14.73 -20.51
N SER A 10 17.99 14.04 -20.01
CA SER A 10 18.71 14.39 -18.80
C SER A 10 20.06 15.04 -19.04
N ASN A 11 20.53 15.03 -20.29
CA ASN A 11 21.88 15.45 -20.70
C ASN A 11 22.99 14.71 -19.93
N ASN A 12 22.79 13.42 -19.64
CA ASN A 12 23.69 12.56 -18.86
C ASN A 12 24.16 11.32 -19.62
N ILE A 13 23.88 11.20 -20.93
CA ILE A 13 24.27 10.06 -21.76
C ILE A 13 25.39 10.49 -22.70
N ASP A 14 26.52 9.80 -22.58
CA ASP A 14 27.69 9.99 -23.44
C ASP A 14 27.83 8.89 -24.49
N GLN A 15 28.55 9.19 -25.57
CA GLN A 15 28.94 8.18 -26.56
C GLN A 15 29.76 7.07 -25.88
N ASN A 16 29.47 5.81 -26.23
CA ASN A 16 30.07 4.60 -25.66
C ASN A 16 29.72 4.34 -24.18
N MET A 17 28.82 5.12 -23.58
CA MET A 17 28.27 4.80 -22.26
C MET A 17 27.56 3.44 -22.31
N VAL A 18 27.86 2.58 -21.34
CA VAL A 18 27.14 1.32 -21.14
C VAL A 18 26.04 1.55 -20.12
N PHE A 19 24.78 1.40 -20.55
CA PHE A 19 23.64 1.45 -19.65
C PHE A 19 23.47 0.08 -18.98
N SER A 20 23.80 -0.03 -17.70
CA SER A 20 23.72 -1.27 -16.92
C SER A 20 22.64 -1.23 -15.83
N LEU A 21 22.28 -2.39 -15.31
CA LEU A 21 21.47 -2.49 -14.09
C LEU A 21 22.30 -2.07 -12.88
N GLN A 22 21.64 -1.44 -11.92
CA GLN A 22 22.20 -0.96 -10.65
C GLN A 22 21.61 -1.76 -9.48
N LYS A 23 22.49 -2.15 -8.55
CA LYS A 23 22.14 -2.85 -7.30
C LYS A 23 22.44 -2.03 -6.04
N ASN A 24 23.13 -0.89 -6.17
CA ASN A 24 23.34 0.04 -5.06
C ASN A 24 22.33 1.20 -5.17
N TYR A 25 21.54 1.40 -4.12
CA TYR A 25 20.53 2.44 -4.04
C TYR A 25 20.82 3.52 -2.98
N SER A 26 21.97 3.44 -2.29
CA SER A 26 22.35 4.35 -1.19
C SER A 26 22.40 5.83 -1.60
N ASP A 27 22.66 6.10 -2.88
CA ASP A 27 22.79 7.46 -3.42
C ASP A 27 21.43 8.08 -3.79
N HIS A 28 20.33 7.40 -3.48
CA HIS A 28 18.98 7.86 -3.79
C HIS A 28 18.19 8.06 -2.52
N LYS A 29 17.59 9.25 -2.38
CA LYS A 29 16.66 9.50 -1.29
C LYS A 29 15.42 8.61 -1.45
N ILE A 30 15.28 7.61 -0.58
CA ILE A 30 14.10 6.76 -0.50
C ILE A 30 13.14 7.41 0.51
N TRP A 31 11.89 7.61 0.10
CA TRP A 31 10.87 8.16 0.99
C TRP A 31 10.43 7.10 1.99
N THR A 32 10.65 7.36 3.27
CA THR A 32 10.24 6.51 4.39
C THR A 32 8.94 7.00 5.02
N VAL A 33 8.31 6.15 5.82
CA VAL A 33 7.19 6.55 6.67
C VAL A 33 7.53 6.18 8.10
N GLN A 34 7.68 7.20 8.94
CA GLN A 34 8.03 7.05 10.35
C GLN A 34 7.14 5.99 11.01
N ASP A 35 7.77 5.08 11.75
CA ASP A 35 7.12 3.98 12.48
C ASP A 35 6.36 2.96 11.61
N ILE A 36 6.55 2.96 10.29
CA ILE A 36 5.94 1.98 9.38
C ILE A 36 6.98 1.24 8.54
N TYR A 37 7.81 1.98 7.79
CA TYR A 37 8.88 1.39 6.99
C TYR A 37 10.04 2.36 6.81
N ASP A 38 11.25 1.82 6.72
CA ASP A 38 12.48 2.57 6.51
C ASP A 38 13.16 2.27 5.15
N GLU A 39 14.38 2.75 4.96
CA GLU A 39 15.12 2.54 3.72
C GLU A 39 15.53 1.08 3.54
N GLU A 40 15.84 0.35 4.62
CA GLU A 40 16.24 -1.06 4.56
C GLU A 40 15.06 -1.93 4.11
N ASP A 41 13.87 -1.70 4.66
CA ASP A 41 12.63 -2.35 4.22
C ASP A 41 12.41 -2.16 2.71
N ALA A 42 12.54 -0.92 2.22
CA ALA A 42 12.33 -0.61 0.81
C ALA A 42 13.40 -1.23 -0.11
N ILE A 43 14.68 -1.24 0.31
CA ILE A 43 15.78 -1.86 -0.45
C ILE A 43 15.60 -3.38 -0.52
N ALA A 44 15.32 -4.03 0.61
CA ALA A 44 15.05 -5.45 0.66
C ALA A 44 13.90 -5.83 -0.29
N ARG A 45 12.86 -4.98 -0.36
CA ARG A 45 11.75 -5.15 -1.28
C ARG A 45 12.15 -5.02 -2.76
N ILE A 46 13.04 -4.10 -3.10
CA ILE A 46 13.57 -3.97 -4.46
C ILE A 46 14.35 -5.22 -4.85
N GLU A 47 15.24 -5.70 -3.98
CA GLU A 47 16.06 -6.88 -4.24
C GLU A 47 15.22 -8.15 -4.42
N GLN A 48 14.12 -8.27 -3.64
CA GLN A 48 13.17 -9.36 -3.78
C GLN A 48 12.48 -9.35 -5.16
N LEU A 49 12.03 -8.18 -5.62
CA LEU A 49 11.25 -8.03 -6.87
C LEU A 49 12.13 -7.99 -8.13
N TYR A 50 13.34 -7.46 -8.01
CA TYR A 50 14.27 -7.19 -9.12
C TYR A 50 15.69 -7.65 -8.75
N PRO A 51 15.95 -8.97 -8.64
CA PRO A 51 17.22 -9.51 -8.15
C PRO A 51 18.44 -9.15 -9.01
N GLU A 52 18.23 -8.83 -10.29
CA GLU A 52 19.28 -8.35 -11.20
C GLU A 52 19.53 -6.84 -11.12
N GLY A 53 18.73 -6.12 -10.33
CA GLY A 53 18.81 -4.69 -10.13
C GLY A 53 17.89 -3.90 -11.06
N LEU A 54 18.01 -2.57 -10.98
CA LEU A 54 17.16 -1.62 -11.71
C LEU A 54 17.97 -0.88 -12.76
N SER A 55 17.36 -0.58 -13.90
CA SER A 55 17.94 0.39 -14.83
C SER A 55 17.82 1.82 -14.27
N PHE A 56 18.53 2.78 -14.85
CA PHE A 56 18.35 4.21 -14.52
C PHE A 56 16.88 4.66 -14.62
N HIS A 57 16.15 4.18 -15.64
CA HIS A 57 14.72 4.45 -15.76
C HIS A 57 13.90 3.75 -14.67
N GLY A 58 14.25 2.52 -14.31
CA GLY A 58 13.63 1.80 -13.20
C GLY A 58 13.75 2.57 -11.89
N ILE A 59 14.94 3.08 -11.58
CA ILE A 59 15.18 3.93 -10.40
C ILE A 59 14.34 5.21 -10.44
N GLN A 60 14.30 5.87 -11.60
CA GLN A 60 13.49 7.08 -11.78
C GLN A 60 12.03 6.83 -11.41
N TYR A 61 11.42 5.78 -11.97
CA TYR A 61 9.98 5.53 -11.81
C TYR A 61 9.62 4.84 -10.49
N LEU A 62 10.48 3.95 -9.99
CA LEU A 62 10.18 3.14 -8.82
C LEU A 62 10.52 3.85 -7.50
N ILE A 63 11.59 4.67 -7.51
CA ILE A 63 12.18 5.27 -6.30
C ILE A 63 12.02 6.79 -6.29
N LYS A 64 12.43 7.48 -7.36
CA LYS A 64 12.58 8.95 -7.37
C LYS A 64 11.29 9.71 -7.59
N GLU A 65 10.41 9.22 -8.46
CA GLU A 65 9.13 9.87 -8.74
C GLU A 65 8.14 9.65 -7.60
N CYS A 66 7.61 10.76 -7.08
CA CYS A 66 6.63 10.72 -5.99
C CYS A 66 5.22 10.44 -6.53
N LEU A 67 4.46 9.63 -5.79
CA LEU A 67 3.03 9.47 -6.00
C LEU A 67 2.31 10.59 -5.25
N VAL A 68 1.85 11.62 -5.96
CA VAL A 68 1.17 12.76 -5.30
C VAL A 68 -0.34 12.70 -5.48
N ILE A 69 -1.06 12.51 -4.37
CA ILE A 69 -2.53 12.50 -4.23
C ILE A 69 -2.94 13.42 -3.06
N PHE A 70 -4.19 13.83 -3.02
CA PHE A 70 -4.55 15.24 -2.97
C PHE A 70 -6.08 15.27 -2.62
N LYS A 71 -6.61 16.24 -1.86
CA LYS A 71 -7.73 16.09 -0.87
C LYS A 71 -9.16 16.61 -1.22
N ASN A 72 -10.22 15.89 -0.84
CA ASN A 72 -11.62 16.34 -0.97
C ASN A 72 -11.91 17.64 -0.17
N MET A 73 -12.51 18.63 -0.84
CA MET A 73 -12.89 19.98 -0.38
C MET A 73 -11.79 21.06 -0.24
N THR A 74 -10.55 20.86 -0.72
CA THR A 74 -9.52 21.93 -0.74
C THR A 74 -8.73 22.01 -2.05
N ARG A 75 -8.22 23.22 -2.41
CA ARG A 75 -7.19 23.50 -3.45
C ARG A 75 -5.76 23.31 -2.93
N GLU A 76 -5.63 22.82 -1.69
CA GLU A 76 -4.52 21.92 -1.40
C GLU A 76 -4.57 20.89 -2.51
N PRO A 77 -3.49 20.68 -3.27
CA PRO A 77 -3.37 19.56 -4.16
C PRO A 77 -4.58 18.57 -4.26
N LEU A 78 -5.20 18.47 -5.49
CA LEU A 78 -6.24 17.62 -6.21
C LEU A 78 -5.85 16.67 -7.41
N PRO A 79 -5.72 15.32 -7.34
CA PRO A 79 -4.71 14.50 -8.07
C PRO A 79 -5.19 13.53 -9.14
N LEU A 80 -6.51 13.34 -9.17
CA LEU A 80 -7.28 12.35 -9.92
C LEU A 80 -6.65 10.95 -10.06
N ALA A 81 -6.67 10.23 -8.94
CA ALA A 81 -7.40 8.97 -8.84
C ALA A 81 -8.01 8.92 -7.44
N PRO A 82 -9.24 8.42 -7.23
CA PRO A 82 -9.64 8.04 -5.88
C PRO A 82 -8.57 7.06 -5.39
N THR A 83 -7.85 7.43 -4.33
CA THR A 83 -6.80 6.59 -3.75
C THR A 83 -7.38 5.25 -3.39
N THR A 84 -8.62 5.20 -2.89
CA THR A 84 -9.23 3.96 -2.44
C THR A 84 -9.27 2.88 -3.54
N PRO A 85 -9.84 3.08 -4.74
CA PRO A 85 -9.71 2.09 -5.82
C PRO A 85 -8.27 1.70 -6.18
N MET A 86 -7.31 2.62 -6.15
CA MET A 86 -5.90 2.30 -6.43
C MET A 86 -5.23 1.52 -5.29
N ILE A 87 -5.54 1.87 -4.04
CA ILE A 87 -5.14 1.12 -2.84
C ILE A 87 -5.70 -0.28 -2.96
N GLU A 88 -7.01 -0.43 -3.15
CA GLU A 88 -7.65 -1.74 -3.27
C GLU A 88 -7.07 -2.54 -4.45
N ALA A 89 -6.81 -1.92 -5.61
CA ALA A 89 -6.23 -2.59 -6.76
C ALA A 89 -4.80 -3.07 -6.49
N VAL A 90 -3.92 -2.20 -5.96
CA VAL A 90 -2.53 -2.57 -5.68
C VAL A 90 -2.45 -3.57 -4.53
N PHE A 91 -3.25 -3.39 -3.48
CA PHE A 91 -3.31 -4.32 -2.35
C PHE A 91 -3.84 -5.67 -2.79
N GLU A 92 -4.87 -5.74 -3.65
CA GLU A 92 -5.34 -7.01 -4.19
C GLU A 92 -4.29 -7.68 -5.09
N LEU A 93 -3.52 -6.91 -5.88
CA LEU A 93 -2.41 -7.46 -6.66
C LEU A 93 -1.34 -8.08 -5.76
N VAL A 94 -0.91 -7.39 -4.70
CA VAL A 94 0.05 -7.92 -3.72
C VAL A 94 -0.52 -9.13 -2.99
N ARG A 95 -1.79 -9.09 -2.56
CA ARG A 95 -2.46 -10.24 -1.94
C ARG A 95 -2.45 -11.46 -2.84
N ARG A 96 -2.84 -11.31 -4.12
CA ARG A 96 -2.87 -12.41 -5.08
C ARG A 96 -1.49 -13.00 -5.33
N ASN A 97 -0.45 -12.18 -5.29
CA ASN A 97 0.93 -12.58 -5.57
C ASN A 97 1.60 -13.26 -4.37
N GLU A 98 1.39 -12.75 -3.15
CA GLU A 98 2.17 -13.14 -1.97
C GLU A 98 1.34 -13.76 -0.83
N PHE A 99 0.05 -13.44 -0.74
CA PHE A 99 -0.84 -13.90 0.31
C PHE A 99 -2.16 -14.47 -0.25
N PRO A 100 -2.12 -15.37 -1.26
CA PRO A 100 -3.32 -15.79 -1.99
C PRO A 100 -4.36 -16.50 -1.11
N GLN A 101 -3.93 -17.03 0.04
CA GLN A 101 -4.77 -17.69 1.05
C GLN A 101 -5.62 -16.73 1.90
N LEU A 102 -5.27 -15.44 1.95
CA LEU A 102 -6.00 -14.44 2.74
C LEU A 102 -7.24 -13.95 1.98
N PRO A 103 -8.34 -13.57 2.68
CA PRO A 103 -9.55 -13.10 2.03
C PRO A 103 -9.30 -11.80 1.25
N SER A 104 -9.93 -11.67 0.07
CA SER A 104 -9.88 -10.42 -0.68
C SER A 104 -10.76 -9.37 -0.02
N ARG A 105 -10.22 -8.17 0.22
CA ARG A 105 -10.99 -7.00 0.66
C ARG A 105 -12.17 -6.70 -0.28
N LEU A 106 -12.01 -6.96 -1.58
CA LEU A 106 -13.04 -6.74 -2.60
C LEU A 106 -14.19 -7.77 -2.56
N GLN A 107 -14.04 -8.86 -1.81
CA GLN A 107 -15.04 -9.92 -1.64
C GLN A 107 -15.44 -10.12 -0.17
N SER A 108 -15.07 -9.18 0.68
CA SER A 108 -15.24 -9.25 2.12
C SER A 108 -16.13 -8.13 2.64
N MET A 109 -16.66 -8.33 3.84
CA MET A 109 -17.15 -7.24 4.67
C MET A 109 -16.09 -6.85 5.71
N PHE A 110 -16.25 -5.68 6.31
CA PHE A 110 -15.35 -5.16 7.34
C PHE A 110 -16.09 -5.00 8.65
N ALA A 111 -15.44 -5.31 9.76
CA ALA A 111 -15.97 -5.11 11.10
C ALA A 111 -14.89 -4.59 12.06
N TRP A 112 -15.34 -3.95 13.14
CA TRP A 112 -14.47 -3.58 14.26
C TRP A 112 -14.11 -4.84 15.07
N CYS A 113 -12.87 -4.93 15.54
CA CYS A 113 -12.43 -6.06 16.35
C CYS A 113 -12.95 -6.00 17.80
N ASN A 114 -13.37 -4.83 18.26
CA ASN A 114 -13.91 -4.64 19.61
C ASN A 114 -15.09 -3.64 19.59
N LEU A 115 -15.97 -3.77 20.58
CA LEU A 115 -17.20 -2.99 20.69
C LEU A 115 -16.95 -1.52 21.02
N ASP A 116 -15.89 -1.22 21.77
CA ASP A 116 -15.58 0.14 22.20
C ASP A 116 -15.14 1.00 21.00
N ASP A 117 -14.31 0.47 20.10
CA ASP A 117 -13.95 1.12 18.83
C ASP A 117 -15.21 1.37 17.97
N ALA A 118 -16.12 0.39 17.91
CA ALA A 118 -17.37 0.51 17.17
C ALA A 118 -18.27 1.62 17.75
N ARG A 119 -18.33 1.71 19.09
CA ARG A 119 -19.05 2.77 19.80
C ARG A 119 -18.41 4.12 19.59
N GLU A 120 -17.09 4.23 19.75
CA GLU A 120 -16.36 5.48 19.51
C GLU A 120 -16.61 5.99 18.09
N PHE A 121 -16.53 5.11 17.09
CA PHE A 121 -16.85 5.46 15.72
C PHE A 121 -18.31 5.89 15.56
N ASN A 122 -19.27 5.18 16.14
CA ASN A 122 -20.69 5.56 16.09
C ASN A 122 -20.95 6.91 16.78
N SER A 123 -20.31 7.18 17.92
CA SER A 123 -20.38 8.45 18.64
C SER A 123 -19.78 9.60 17.82
N SER A 124 -18.70 9.35 17.08
CA SER A 124 -18.16 10.33 16.12
C SER A 124 -19.14 10.69 14.99
N LEU A 125 -20.13 9.82 14.72
CA LEU A 125 -21.22 10.02 13.77
C LEU A 125 -22.51 10.53 14.43
N GLY A 126 -22.49 10.80 15.74
CA GLY A 126 -23.62 11.32 16.52
C GLY A 126 -24.59 10.26 17.05
N ASP A 127 -24.14 9.02 17.25
CA ASP A 127 -24.87 7.91 17.89
C ASP A 127 -26.20 7.53 17.21
N LYS A 128 -26.28 7.70 15.87
CA LYS A 128 -27.50 7.43 15.10
C LYS A 128 -27.56 6.02 14.51
N HIS A 129 -26.45 5.30 14.52
CA HIS A 129 -26.35 4.01 13.84
C HIS A 129 -26.46 2.85 14.83
N SER A 130 -27.02 1.73 14.37
CA SER A 130 -27.10 0.51 15.18
C SER A 130 -25.82 -0.30 15.01
N ILE A 131 -25.31 -0.85 16.10
CA ILE A 131 -24.17 -1.77 16.10
C ILE A 131 -24.72 -3.19 16.12
N PHE A 132 -24.19 -4.07 15.26
CA PHE A 132 -24.57 -5.48 15.21
C PHE A 132 -23.33 -6.35 15.41
N GLU A 133 -23.53 -7.50 16.05
CA GLU A 133 -22.55 -8.57 16.09
C GLU A 133 -22.40 -9.22 14.71
N VAL A 134 -21.22 -9.77 14.43
CA VAL A 134 -20.96 -10.57 13.22
C VAL A 134 -20.36 -11.90 13.67
N GLU A 135 -21.06 -12.99 13.38
CA GLU A 135 -20.62 -14.34 13.73
C GLU A 135 -19.88 -14.97 12.54
N ILE A 136 -18.59 -15.28 12.76
CA ILE A 136 -17.73 -15.94 11.77
C ILE A 136 -16.69 -16.82 12.47
N LYS A 137 -16.26 -17.90 11.81
CA LYS A 137 -15.19 -18.76 12.31
C LYS A 137 -13.81 -18.14 12.16
N ASN A 138 -13.54 -17.55 10.99
CA ASN A 138 -12.23 -17.02 10.63
C ASN A 138 -12.39 -15.66 9.96
N ALA A 139 -11.56 -14.70 10.38
CA ALA A 139 -11.39 -13.39 9.74
C ALA A 139 -9.89 -13.07 9.68
N PHE A 140 -9.47 -12.28 8.70
CA PHE A 140 -8.13 -11.72 8.70
C PHE A 140 -8.14 -10.40 9.48
N ILE A 141 -7.30 -10.29 10.51
CA ILE A 141 -7.20 -9.06 11.31
C ILE A 141 -6.06 -8.21 10.76
N ALA A 142 -6.37 -7.00 10.31
CA ALA A 142 -5.41 -6.08 9.71
C ALA A 142 -5.36 -4.76 10.48
N ASP A 143 -4.27 -4.00 10.29
CA ASP A 143 -4.15 -2.63 10.77
C ASP A 143 -4.58 -1.65 9.68
N GLN A 144 -5.69 -0.95 9.90
CA GLN A 144 -6.24 0.06 8.98
C GLN A 144 -5.24 1.18 8.70
N LYS A 145 -4.30 1.46 9.61
CA LYS A 145 -3.29 2.50 9.41
C LYS A 145 -2.26 2.17 8.34
N LEU A 146 -2.17 0.91 7.91
CA LEU A 146 -1.33 0.48 6.81
C LEU A 146 -2.02 0.59 5.43
N LEU A 147 -3.31 0.96 5.39
CA LEU A 147 -4.10 1.02 4.17
C LEU A 147 -3.93 2.36 3.42
N TYR A 148 -2.70 2.66 3.01
CA TYR A 148 -2.35 3.86 2.24
C TYR A 148 -1.36 3.54 1.13
N LEU A 149 -1.28 4.40 0.11
CA LEU A 149 -0.17 4.40 -0.83
C LEU A 149 1.07 5.00 -0.15
N GLY A 150 2.24 4.42 -0.39
CA GLY A 150 3.50 5.02 0.02
C GLY A 150 3.86 6.22 -0.87
N GLY A 151 4.83 7.02 -0.43
CA GLY A 151 5.28 8.21 -1.18
C GLY A 151 5.87 7.92 -2.56
N SER A 152 6.21 6.66 -2.84
CA SER A 152 6.70 6.13 -4.10
C SER A 152 6.03 4.78 -4.41
N VAL A 153 6.26 4.24 -5.61
CA VAL A 153 5.73 2.92 -6.00
C VAL A 153 6.30 1.81 -5.09
N ILE A 154 7.59 1.84 -4.79
CA ILE A 154 8.17 0.83 -3.88
C ILE A 154 7.60 0.93 -2.47
N GLY A 155 7.42 2.16 -1.94
CA GLY A 155 6.77 2.37 -0.65
C GLY A 155 5.34 1.85 -0.64
N THR A 156 4.60 2.00 -1.74
CA THR A 156 3.26 1.45 -1.89
C THR A 156 3.23 -0.07 -1.82
N TYR A 157 4.19 -0.74 -2.47
CA TYR A 157 4.29 -2.20 -2.37
C TYR A 157 4.62 -2.66 -0.95
N GLU A 158 5.46 -1.92 -0.23
CA GLU A 158 5.79 -2.26 1.14
C GLU A 158 4.61 -2.05 2.10
N MET A 159 3.88 -0.93 1.98
CA MET A 159 2.63 -0.70 2.74
C MET A 159 1.62 -1.85 2.55
N ALA A 160 1.42 -2.28 1.30
CA ALA A 160 0.53 -3.39 0.97
C ALA A 160 1.02 -4.72 1.55
N ARG A 161 2.33 -5.00 1.48
CA ARG A 161 2.93 -6.21 2.04
C ARG A 161 2.79 -6.24 3.56
N LYS A 162 3.13 -5.16 4.27
CA LYS A 162 2.96 -5.06 5.73
C LYS A 162 1.51 -5.28 6.14
N TYR A 163 0.56 -4.63 5.45
CA TYR A 163 -0.87 -4.84 5.67
C TYR A 163 -1.26 -6.33 5.59
N TRP A 164 -0.88 -7.03 4.52
CA TRP A 164 -1.25 -8.44 4.32
C TRP A 164 -0.46 -9.45 5.16
N SER A 165 0.77 -9.11 5.55
CA SER A 165 1.58 -9.96 6.44
C SER A 165 1.05 -10.02 7.87
N GLY A 166 0.18 -9.07 8.25
CA GLY A 166 -0.33 -8.94 9.61
C GLY A 166 0.54 -8.06 10.51
N ASP A 167 1.49 -7.31 9.95
CA ASP A 167 2.27 -6.31 10.68
C ASP A 167 1.36 -5.23 11.30
N ARG A 168 1.91 -4.51 12.28
CA ARG A 168 1.20 -3.49 13.07
C ARG A 168 2.03 -2.23 13.17
N SER A 169 1.39 -1.09 12.96
CA SER A 169 1.96 0.21 13.33
C SER A 169 1.92 0.40 14.86
N ASN A 170 2.76 1.28 15.39
CA ASN A 170 2.82 1.56 16.84
C ASN A 170 1.46 1.96 17.45
N ASN A 171 0.61 2.63 16.66
CA ASN A 171 -0.72 3.09 17.09
C ASN A 171 -1.81 2.43 16.25
N CYS A 172 -1.76 1.10 16.11
CA CYS A 172 -2.63 0.34 15.22
C CYS A 172 -4.13 0.59 15.45
N LYS A 173 -4.91 0.51 14.37
CA LYS A 173 -6.37 0.56 14.41
C LYS A 173 -6.91 -0.67 13.68
N LEU A 174 -7.37 -1.66 14.44
CA LEU A 174 -7.65 -2.99 13.90
C LEU A 174 -8.98 -3.05 13.14
N GLU A 175 -8.99 -3.75 12.01
CA GLU A 175 -10.19 -4.20 11.30
C GLU A 175 -10.19 -5.71 11.12
N ALA A 176 -11.38 -6.29 11.15
CA ALA A 176 -11.61 -7.65 10.69
C ALA A 176 -12.05 -7.63 9.22
N VAL A 177 -11.27 -8.25 8.35
CA VAL A 177 -11.62 -8.55 6.95
C VAL A 177 -12.27 -9.93 6.91
N ILE A 178 -13.59 -9.93 6.76
CA ILE A 178 -14.43 -11.11 6.93
C ILE A 178 -14.84 -11.64 5.55
N PRO A 179 -14.44 -12.87 5.15
CA PRO A 179 -14.92 -13.47 3.92
C PRO A 179 -16.43 -13.68 3.97
N LEU A 180 -17.11 -13.40 2.85
CA LEU A 180 -18.54 -13.63 2.73
C LEU A 180 -18.85 -15.07 2.28
N PRO A 181 -20.00 -15.65 2.68
CA PRO A 181 -21.05 -15.04 3.51
C PRO A 181 -20.71 -15.00 5.02
N ALA A 182 -21.29 -14.03 5.74
CA ALA A 182 -21.20 -13.89 7.20
C ALA A 182 -22.60 -13.81 7.82
N VAL A 183 -22.73 -14.21 9.10
CA VAL A 183 -24.01 -14.17 9.84
C VAL A 183 -24.04 -12.94 10.72
N ILE A 184 -25.12 -12.15 10.63
CA ILE A 184 -25.33 -10.98 11.48
C ILE A 184 -26.05 -11.43 12.75
N GLY A 185 -25.45 -11.13 13.90
CA GLY A 185 -25.95 -11.49 15.23
C GLY A 185 -26.84 -10.41 15.84
N ASN A 186 -26.79 -10.28 17.18
CA ASN A 186 -27.66 -9.36 17.90
C ASN A 186 -27.28 -7.89 17.65
N LYS A 187 -28.26 -7.01 17.84
CA LYS A 187 -28.01 -5.57 17.98
C LYS A 187 -27.48 -5.28 19.39
N VAL A 188 -26.43 -4.46 19.48
CA VAL A 188 -25.73 -4.08 20.72
C VAL A 188 -25.85 -2.58 20.97
#